data_AF-A0A9D1FJ59-F1
#
_entry.id   AF-A0A9D1FJ59-F1
#
_cell.length_a   1.000
_cell.length_b   1.000
_cell.length_c   1.000
_cell.angle_alpha   90.00
_cell.angle_beta   90.00
_cell.angle_gamma   90.00
#
_symmetry.space_group_name_H-M   'P 1'
#
loop_
_entity.id
_entity.type
_entity.pdbx_description
1 polymer ?
#
loop_
_entity_poly.entity_id
_entity_poly.type
_entity_poly.pdbx_seq_one_letter_code
_entity_poly.pdbx_strand_id
1 'polypeptide(L)'
;MSRKAKDLFYKGDYAGAFEIFKKENLNYEAGLCALLCGDEYVAKDFWTRDENPDVATKWGLIVLNIIHLKIKEHPTFFQLRAFLEVYISLFIESKNLPWAENLISACDIFARYNPESYKFIARALFANGYLQLAHKFLDESKKLFYFDPEAHFIDSQAYFLEEKYSEALKSINETLKSAKDYYPALEFKKIIEKRLY
;
A
#
# COMPACT_ATOMS: atom_id res chain seq x y z
N MET A 1 10.34 1.18 -21.79
CA MET A 1 9.95 0.05 -20.94
C MET A 1 9.06 -0.89 -21.75
N SER A 2 9.48 -2.15 -21.92
CA SER A 2 8.71 -3.13 -22.69
C SER A 2 7.34 -3.44 -22.08
N ARG A 3 6.31 -3.34 -22.93
CA ARG A 3 4.93 -3.72 -22.60
C ARG A 3 4.84 -5.16 -22.09
N LYS A 4 5.64 -6.06 -22.67
CA LYS A 4 5.65 -7.48 -22.31
C LYS A 4 6.14 -7.71 -20.87
N ALA A 5 7.17 -6.99 -20.43
CA ALA A 5 7.70 -7.11 -19.06
C ALA A 5 6.65 -6.66 -18.03
N LYS A 6 5.97 -5.55 -18.30
CA LYS A 6 4.85 -5.07 -17.48
C LYS A 6 3.72 -6.08 -17.39
N ASP A 7 3.32 -6.64 -18.53
CA ASP A 7 2.23 -7.62 -18.58
C ASP A 7 2.55 -8.89 -17.76
N LEU A 8 3.82 -9.31 -17.71
CA LEU A 8 4.25 -10.42 -16.85
C LEU A 8 4.22 -10.02 -15.38
N PHE A 9 4.76 -8.85 -15.04
CA PHE A 9 4.76 -8.32 -13.68
C PHE A 9 3.35 -8.24 -13.09
N TYR A 10 2.40 -7.66 -13.82
CA TYR A 10 1.00 -7.55 -13.36
C TYR A 10 0.26 -8.88 -13.27
N LYS A 11 0.78 -9.95 -13.90
CA LYS A 11 0.25 -11.31 -13.75
C LYS A 11 0.91 -12.10 -12.62
N GLY A 12 1.88 -11.50 -11.91
CA GLY A 12 2.64 -12.16 -10.85
C GLY A 12 3.79 -13.04 -11.35
N ASP A 13 4.10 -13.04 -12.66
CA ASP A 13 5.29 -13.73 -13.20
C ASP A 13 6.53 -12.83 -13.07
N TYR A 14 6.99 -12.67 -11.84
CA TYR A 14 8.13 -11.81 -11.51
C TYR A 14 9.44 -12.36 -12.08
N ALA A 15 9.62 -13.68 -12.16
CA ALA A 15 10.82 -14.29 -12.74
C ALA A 15 10.92 -14.02 -14.25
N GLY A 16 9.81 -14.16 -14.99
CA GLY A 16 9.77 -13.81 -16.41
C GLY A 16 9.96 -12.31 -16.65
N ALA A 17 9.37 -11.46 -15.81
CA ALA A 17 9.55 -10.01 -15.88
C ALA A 17 11.01 -9.59 -15.60
N PHE A 18 11.64 -10.21 -14.59
CA PHE A 18 13.05 -9.98 -14.20
C PHE A 18 14.00 -10.14 -15.39
N GLU A 19 13.90 -11.25 -16.13
CA GLU A 19 14.80 -11.53 -17.26
C GLU A 19 14.70 -10.48 -18.38
N ILE A 20 13.53 -9.88 -18.56
CA ILE A 20 13.33 -8.81 -19.56
C ILE A 20 13.86 -7.48 -19.02
N PHE A 21 13.51 -7.10 -17.78
CA PHE A 21 13.99 -5.85 -17.17
C PHE A 21 15.52 -5.81 -17.06
N LYS A 22 16.13 -6.93 -16.72
CA LYS A 22 17.60 -7.09 -16.69
C LYS A 22 18.23 -6.83 -18.06
N LYS A 23 17.66 -7.36 -19.14
CA LYS A 23 18.16 -7.12 -20.52
C LYS A 23 17.98 -5.68 -20.98
N GLU A 24 16.97 -4.99 -20.46
CA GLU A 24 16.71 -3.57 -20.73
C GLU A 24 17.52 -2.61 -19.84
N ASN A 25 18.38 -3.13 -18.95
CA ASN A 25 19.13 -2.35 -17.96
C ASN A 25 18.22 -1.49 -17.05
N LEU A 26 17.02 -1.99 -16.76
CA LEU A 26 16.07 -1.38 -15.85
C LEU A 26 16.34 -1.90 -14.43
N ASN A 27 17.32 -1.27 -13.76
CA ASN A 27 17.86 -1.75 -12.48
C ASN A 27 16.79 -1.80 -11.37
N TYR A 28 15.95 -0.76 -11.25
CA TYR A 28 14.93 -0.71 -10.22
C TYR A 28 13.92 -1.86 -10.38
N GLU A 29 13.34 -1.99 -11.57
CA GLU A 29 12.32 -2.99 -11.87
C GLU A 29 12.87 -4.41 -11.78
N ALA A 30 14.10 -4.65 -12.25
CA ALA A 30 14.77 -5.93 -12.08
C ALA A 30 14.99 -6.25 -10.58
N GLY A 31 15.49 -5.29 -9.80
CA GLY A 31 15.67 -5.48 -8.36
C GLY A 31 14.36 -5.75 -7.62
N LEU A 32 13.27 -5.07 -7.99
CA LEU A 32 11.95 -5.30 -7.40
C LEU A 32 11.43 -6.70 -7.73
N CYS A 33 11.58 -7.16 -8.98
CA CYS A 33 11.19 -8.52 -9.35
C CYS A 33 11.98 -9.57 -8.56
N ALA A 34 13.30 -9.38 -8.43
CA ALA A 34 14.16 -10.28 -7.65
C ALA A 34 13.72 -10.32 -6.17
N LEU A 35 13.42 -9.16 -5.58
CA LEU A 35 12.89 -9.07 -4.22
C LEU A 35 11.59 -9.87 -4.10
N LEU A 36 10.62 -9.65 -4.99
CA LEU A 36 9.32 -10.37 -4.94
C LEU A 36 9.46 -11.89 -5.16
N CYS A 37 10.52 -12.34 -5.83
CA CYS A 37 10.89 -13.74 -5.92
C CYS A 37 11.58 -14.31 -4.67
N GLY A 38 11.83 -13.49 -3.64
CA GLY A 38 12.53 -13.90 -2.41
C GLY A 38 14.04 -13.67 -2.42
N ASP A 39 14.61 -13.09 -3.49
CA ASP A 39 16.05 -12.90 -3.62
C ASP A 39 16.47 -11.46 -3.28
N GLU A 40 16.65 -11.23 -1.99
CA GLU A 40 17.09 -9.93 -1.46
C GLU A 40 18.52 -9.56 -1.87
N TYR A 41 19.39 -10.57 -2.06
CA TYR A 41 20.79 -10.34 -2.42
C TYR A 41 20.87 -9.76 -3.83
N VAL A 42 20.14 -10.37 -4.78
CA VAL A 42 20.05 -9.88 -6.15
C VAL A 42 19.35 -8.52 -6.18
N ALA A 43 18.26 -8.34 -5.43
CA ALA A 43 17.59 -7.03 -5.34
C ALA A 43 18.56 -5.92 -4.93
N LYS A 44 19.35 -6.16 -3.87
CA LYS A 44 20.35 -5.22 -3.38
C LYS A 44 21.45 -4.97 -4.40
N ASP A 45 21.97 -6.01 -5.05
CA ASP A 45 23.00 -5.87 -6.08
C ASP A 45 22.54 -4.90 -7.17
N PHE A 46 21.35 -5.09 -7.74
CA PHE A 46 20.80 -4.20 -8.76
C PHE A 46 20.62 -2.75 -8.29
N TRP A 47 20.10 -2.55 -7.08
CA TRP A 47 19.83 -1.21 -6.54
C TRP A 47 21.06 -0.45 -6.06
N THR A 48 22.21 -1.11 -5.95
CA THR A 48 23.50 -0.48 -5.57
C THR A 48 24.42 -0.18 -6.75
N ARG A 49 24.04 -0.56 -7.97
CA ARG A 49 24.82 -0.29 -9.18
C ARG A 49 24.87 1.18 -9.57
N ASP A 50 23.83 1.93 -9.22
CA ASP A 50 23.72 3.35 -9.53
C ASP A 50 24.34 4.18 -8.39
N GLU A 51 25.35 5.01 -8.70
CA GLU A 51 26.04 5.86 -7.71
C GLU A 51 25.10 6.89 -7.06
N ASN A 52 24.08 7.34 -7.79
CA ASN A 52 23.04 8.24 -7.30
C ASN A 52 21.66 7.63 -7.56
N PRO A 53 21.20 6.71 -6.70
CA PRO A 53 19.95 6.01 -6.92
C PRO A 53 18.75 6.97 -6.87
N ASP A 54 17.77 6.71 -7.72
CA ASP A 54 16.52 7.46 -7.74
C ASP A 54 15.70 7.23 -6.45
N VAL A 55 14.58 7.95 -6.34
CA VAL A 55 13.73 7.94 -5.14
C VAL A 55 13.13 6.54 -4.87
N ALA A 56 12.80 5.78 -5.92
CA ALA A 56 12.21 4.45 -5.82
C ALA A 56 13.26 3.42 -5.39
N THR A 57 14.45 3.50 -5.96
CA THR A 57 15.61 2.67 -5.62
C THR A 57 16.04 2.90 -4.17
N LYS A 58 16.10 4.17 -3.73
CA LYS A 58 16.34 4.51 -2.32
C LYS A 58 15.28 3.93 -1.39
N TRP A 59 14.00 3.97 -1.80
CA TRP A 59 12.93 3.34 -1.02
C TRP A 59 13.12 1.82 -0.94
N GLY A 60 13.44 1.15 -2.05
CA GLY A 60 13.74 -0.29 -2.07
C GLY A 60 14.86 -0.67 -1.10
N LEU A 61 15.96 0.10 -1.06
CA LEU A 61 17.05 -0.11 -0.12
C LEU A 61 16.63 0.10 1.35
N ILE A 62 15.78 1.08 1.63
CA ILE A 62 15.19 1.27 2.97
C ILE A 62 14.35 0.05 3.35
N VAL A 63 13.48 -0.41 2.45
CA VAL A 63 12.61 -1.58 2.66
C VAL A 63 13.43 -2.84 2.97
N LEU A 64 14.54 -3.11 2.25
CA LEU A 64 15.42 -4.24 2.55
C LEU A 64 15.92 -4.27 3.99
N ASN A 65 16.10 -3.10 4.62
CA ASN A 65 16.47 -3.07 6.03
C ASN A 65 15.24 -3.30 6.92
N ILE A 66 14.09 -2.67 6.60
CA ILE A 66 12.87 -2.73 7.41
C ILE A 66 12.25 -4.14 7.43
N ILE A 67 12.28 -4.89 6.33
CA ILE A 67 11.78 -6.29 6.31
C ILE A 67 12.56 -7.21 7.26
N HIS A 68 13.74 -6.79 7.71
CA HIS A 68 14.55 -7.43 8.75
C HIS A 68 14.51 -6.71 10.10
N LEU A 69 13.55 -5.81 10.30
CA LEU A 69 13.38 -4.97 11.48
C LEU A 69 14.62 -4.12 11.82
N LYS A 70 15.44 -3.80 10.81
CA LYS A 70 16.62 -2.95 10.94
C LYS A 70 16.29 -1.58 10.35
N ILE A 71 16.27 -0.55 11.19
CA ILE A 71 15.99 0.81 10.71
C ILE A 71 17.29 1.59 10.76
N LYS A 72 17.95 1.66 9.60
CA LYS A 72 19.21 2.41 9.42
C LYS A 72 18.97 3.79 8.83
N GLU A 73 18.02 3.85 7.89
CA GLU A 73 17.65 5.06 7.16
C GLU A 73 16.14 5.23 7.24
N HIS A 74 15.71 6.49 7.28
CA HIS A 74 14.31 6.86 7.38
C HIS A 74 13.77 7.29 6.02
N PRO A 75 12.52 6.93 5.69
CA PRO A 75 11.92 7.34 4.44
C PRO A 75 11.47 8.80 4.48
N THR A 76 11.41 9.40 3.30
CA THR A 76 10.85 10.73 3.11
C THR A 76 9.32 10.71 3.00
N PHE A 77 8.69 11.87 3.20
CA PHE A 77 7.25 12.05 3.00
C PHE A 77 6.77 11.52 1.64
N PHE A 78 7.50 11.84 0.57
CA PHE A 78 7.14 11.46 -0.80
C PHE A 78 7.34 9.96 -1.07
N GLN A 79 8.37 9.34 -0.49
CA GLN A 79 8.56 7.88 -0.62
C GLN A 79 7.41 7.12 0.02
N LEU A 80 7.00 7.51 1.24
CA LEU A 80 5.86 6.90 1.92
C LEU A 80 4.57 7.06 1.09
N ARG A 81 4.30 8.28 0.59
CA ARG A 81 3.13 8.58 -0.23
C ARG A 81 3.11 7.77 -1.54
N ALA A 82 4.26 7.56 -2.16
CA ALA A 82 4.35 6.92 -3.48
C ALA A 82 4.41 5.39 -3.42
N PHE A 83 5.03 4.81 -2.39
CA PHE A 83 5.44 3.40 -2.45
C PHE A 83 4.94 2.52 -1.30
N LEU A 84 4.56 3.07 -0.15
CA LEU A 84 4.26 2.25 1.04
C LEU A 84 3.14 1.25 0.78
N GLU A 85 2.01 1.72 0.29
CA GLU A 85 0.85 0.89 -0.04
C GLU A 85 1.18 -0.16 -1.10
N VAL A 86 1.88 0.25 -2.17
CA VAL A 86 2.24 -0.63 -3.28
C VAL A 86 3.12 -1.77 -2.79
N TYR A 87 4.13 -1.50 -1.98
CA TYR A 87 5.03 -2.54 -1.45
C TYR A 87 4.30 -3.50 -0.51
N ILE A 88 3.40 -3.00 0.35
CA ILE A 88 2.59 -3.87 1.21
C ILE A 88 1.73 -4.81 0.36
N SER A 89 1.01 -4.27 -0.63
CA SER A 89 0.19 -5.10 -1.53
C SER A 89 1.03 -6.11 -2.30
N LEU A 90 2.17 -5.71 -2.87
CA LEU A 90 3.06 -6.62 -3.59
C LEU A 90 3.61 -7.74 -2.71
N PHE A 91 3.96 -7.48 -1.46
CA PHE A 91 4.40 -8.53 -0.53
C PHE A 91 3.27 -9.50 -0.17
N ILE A 92 2.04 -9.01 -0.03
CA ILE A 92 0.88 -9.87 0.20
C ILE A 92 0.60 -10.75 -1.04
N GLU A 93 0.53 -10.14 -2.23
CA GLU A 93 0.24 -10.82 -3.50
C GLU A 93 1.30 -11.87 -3.86
N SER A 94 2.58 -11.56 -3.59
CA SER A 94 3.70 -12.49 -3.76
C SER A 94 3.83 -13.54 -2.65
N LYS A 95 2.91 -13.56 -1.68
CA LYS A 95 2.87 -14.47 -0.52
C LYS A 95 4.06 -14.31 0.44
N ASN A 96 4.75 -13.18 0.41
CA ASN A 96 5.82 -12.80 1.34
C ASN A 96 5.22 -12.10 2.57
N LEU A 97 4.28 -12.75 3.27
CA LEU A 97 3.56 -12.16 4.41
C LEU A 97 4.47 -11.65 5.54
N PRO A 98 5.55 -12.35 5.94
CA PRO A 98 6.45 -11.84 6.99
C PRO A 98 7.07 -10.47 6.66
N TRP A 99 7.33 -10.21 5.37
CA TRP A 99 7.85 -8.92 4.94
C TRP A 99 6.81 -7.82 4.98
N ALA A 100 5.56 -8.13 4.61
CA ALA A 100 4.44 -7.21 4.75
C ALA A 100 4.22 -6.85 6.24
N GLU A 101 4.23 -7.85 7.13
CA GLU A 101 4.09 -7.65 8.58
C GLU A 101 5.21 -6.78 9.15
N ASN A 102 6.47 -7.09 8.81
CA ASN A 102 7.61 -6.32 9.28
C ASN A 102 7.60 -4.88 8.74
N LEU A 103 7.20 -4.67 7.49
CA LEU A 103 7.03 -3.33 6.92
C LEU A 103 5.93 -2.56 7.64
N ILE A 104 4.76 -3.18 7.88
CA ILE A 104 3.65 -2.59 8.61
C ILE A 104 4.03 -2.28 10.05
N SER A 105 4.86 -3.10 10.70
CA SER A 105 5.29 -2.88 12.09
C SER A 105 6.05 -1.56 12.31
N ALA A 106 6.61 -0.98 11.25
CA ALA A 106 7.27 0.32 11.30
C ALA A 106 6.30 1.52 11.16
N CYS A 107 4.99 1.29 11.24
CA CYS A 107 3.94 2.28 11.01
C CYS A 107 4.08 3.56 11.85
N ASP A 108 4.45 3.45 13.14
CA ASP A 108 4.67 4.60 14.01
C ASP A 108 5.80 5.50 13.50
N ILE A 109 6.85 4.90 12.93
CA ILE A 109 7.96 5.64 12.35
C ILE A 109 7.50 6.33 11.07
N PHE A 110 6.76 5.62 10.22
CA PHE A 110 6.21 6.20 8.99
C PHE A 110 5.27 7.37 9.28
N ALA A 111 4.40 7.25 10.27
CA ALA A 111 3.47 8.30 10.67
C ALA A 111 4.17 9.60 11.13
N ARG A 112 5.41 9.53 11.65
CA ARG A 112 6.20 10.72 12.00
C ARG A 112 6.65 11.50 10.77
N TYR A 113 6.92 10.82 9.66
CA TYR A 113 7.38 11.45 8.41
C TYR A 113 6.24 11.77 7.45
N ASN A 114 5.22 10.93 7.44
CA ASN A 114 3.98 11.14 6.71
C ASN A 114 2.80 10.65 7.56
N PRO A 115 2.05 11.56 8.20
CA PRO A 115 0.92 11.20 9.05
C PRO A 115 -0.21 10.42 8.35
N GLU A 116 -0.29 10.45 7.01
CA GLU A 116 -1.23 9.63 6.23
C GLU A 116 -0.80 8.15 6.12
N SER A 117 0.35 7.76 6.65
CA SER A 117 0.87 6.39 6.51
C SER A 117 -0.09 5.31 7.02
N TYR A 118 -0.85 5.59 8.09
CA TYR A 118 -1.88 4.67 8.57
C TYR A 118 -2.98 4.44 7.54
N LYS A 119 -3.42 5.49 6.84
CA LYS A 119 -4.38 5.36 5.74
C LYS A 119 -3.81 4.56 4.56
N PHE A 120 -2.55 4.77 4.19
CA PHE A 120 -1.92 4.01 3.10
C PHE A 120 -1.80 2.51 3.45
N ILE A 121 -1.44 2.19 4.69
CA ILE A 121 -1.42 0.81 5.20
C ILE A 121 -2.83 0.22 5.18
N ALA A 122 -3.84 0.96 5.67
CA ALA A 122 -5.22 0.52 5.64
C ALA A 122 -5.73 0.24 4.22
N ARG A 123 -5.39 1.11 3.25
CA ARG A 123 -5.80 0.94 1.85
C ARG A 123 -5.18 -0.31 1.22
N ALA A 124 -3.91 -0.59 1.51
CA ALA A 124 -3.26 -1.83 1.09
C ALA A 124 -3.95 -3.08 1.67
N LEU A 125 -4.24 -3.05 2.97
CA LEU A 125 -4.91 -4.16 3.67
C LEU A 125 -6.34 -4.37 3.16
N PHE A 126 -7.09 -3.28 2.96
CA PHE A 126 -8.44 -3.30 2.39
C PHE A 126 -8.44 -3.92 0.99
N ALA A 127 -7.54 -3.45 0.11
CA ALA A 127 -7.41 -3.96 -1.25
C ALA A 127 -7.09 -5.47 -1.30
N ASN A 128 -6.41 -5.98 -0.27
CA ASN A 128 -6.05 -7.39 -0.13
C ASN A 128 -7.03 -8.20 0.74
N GLY A 129 -8.19 -7.64 1.10
CA GLY A 129 -9.25 -8.34 1.83
C GLY A 129 -9.03 -8.49 3.34
N TYR A 130 -8.00 -7.86 3.93
CA TYR A 130 -7.75 -7.85 5.38
C TYR A 130 -8.59 -6.78 6.09
N LEU A 131 -9.92 -6.89 5.97
CA LEU A 131 -10.87 -5.85 6.39
C LEU A 131 -10.75 -5.47 7.87
N GLN A 132 -10.57 -6.45 8.78
CA GLN A 132 -10.40 -6.17 10.21
C GLN A 132 -9.13 -5.35 10.51
N LEU A 133 -8.04 -5.63 9.80
CA LEU A 133 -6.80 -4.86 9.96
C LEU A 133 -6.93 -3.49 9.32
N ALA A 134 -7.63 -3.38 8.19
CA ALA A 134 -7.94 -2.10 7.56
C ALA A 134 -8.68 -1.18 8.54
N HIS A 135 -9.75 -1.66 9.19
CA HIS A 135 -10.48 -0.91 10.24
C HIS A 135 -9.55 -0.41 11.34
N LYS A 136 -8.69 -1.28 11.88
CA LYS A 136 -7.73 -0.91 12.94
C LYS A 136 -6.82 0.24 12.50
N PHE A 137 -6.29 0.19 11.28
CA PHE A 137 -5.43 1.24 10.76
C PHE A 137 -6.18 2.52 10.37
N LEU A 138 -7.44 2.41 9.93
CA LEU A 138 -8.31 3.57 9.70
C LEU A 138 -8.66 4.27 11.01
N ASP A 139 -8.86 3.53 12.10
CA ASP A 139 -9.07 4.12 13.42
C ASP A 139 -7.84 4.91 13.89
N GLU A 140 -6.63 4.39 13.72
CA GLU A 140 -5.40 5.16 14.00
C GLU A 140 -5.28 6.39 13.09
N SER A 141 -5.61 6.26 11.80
CA SER A 141 -5.63 7.39 10.87
C SER A 141 -6.63 8.48 11.30
N LYS A 142 -7.84 8.10 11.69
CA LYS A 142 -8.91 9.02 12.14
C LYS A 142 -8.58 9.67 13.48
N LYS A 143 -7.77 9.05 14.35
CA LYS A 143 -7.25 9.71 15.56
C LYS A 143 -6.34 10.89 15.22
N LEU A 144 -5.56 10.80 14.14
CA LEU A 144 -4.70 11.88 13.67
C LEU A 144 -5.48 12.94 12.86
N PHE A 145 -6.35 12.49 11.94
CA PHE A 145 -7.15 13.37 11.09
C PHE A 145 -8.59 12.87 10.97
N TYR A 146 -9.41 13.17 11.97
CA TYR A 146 -10.80 12.72 12.00
C TYR A 146 -11.60 13.18 10.78
N PHE A 147 -11.32 14.36 10.24
CA PHE A 147 -12.09 14.91 9.12
C PHE A 147 -11.65 14.44 7.74
N ASP A 148 -10.68 13.52 7.63
CA ASP A 148 -10.27 12.96 6.34
C ASP A 148 -11.43 12.17 5.70
N PRO A 149 -12.05 12.68 4.62
CA PRO A 149 -13.20 12.03 4.00
C PRO A 149 -12.84 10.67 3.38
N GLU A 150 -11.60 10.48 2.95
CA GLU A 150 -11.14 9.23 2.34
C GLU A 150 -11.04 8.11 3.37
N ALA A 151 -10.56 8.41 4.59
CA ALA A 151 -10.46 7.43 5.66
C ALA A 151 -11.86 6.86 6.01
N HIS A 152 -12.86 7.72 6.21
CA HIS A 152 -14.24 7.27 6.44
C HIS A 152 -14.85 6.57 5.22
N PHE A 153 -14.46 6.96 4.01
CA PHE A 153 -14.99 6.33 2.80
C PHE A 153 -14.53 4.87 2.68
N ILE A 154 -13.23 4.61 2.87
CA ILE A 154 -12.67 3.25 2.87
C ILE A 154 -13.28 2.42 4.00
N ASP A 155 -13.45 3.01 5.19
CA ASP A 155 -14.04 2.37 6.37
C ASP A 155 -15.49 1.94 6.10
N SER A 156 -16.27 2.81 5.44
CA SER A 156 -17.62 2.50 4.97
C SER A 156 -17.65 1.33 3.97
N GLN A 157 -16.72 1.31 3.02
CA GLN A 157 -16.59 0.21 2.06
C GLN A 157 -16.23 -1.11 2.74
N ALA A 158 -15.33 -1.08 3.72
CA ALA A 158 -14.96 -2.25 4.51
C ALA A 158 -16.16 -2.79 5.30
N TYR A 159 -16.90 -1.94 6.02
CA TYR A 159 -18.12 -2.36 6.71
C TYR A 159 -19.17 -2.94 5.76
N PHE A 160 -19.33 -2.37 4.58
CA PHE A 160 -20.28 -2.88 3.58
C PHE A 160 -19.92 -4.29 3.11
N LEU A 161 -18.63 -4.56 2.85
CA LEU A 161 -18.14 -5.89 2.45
C LEU A 161 -18.31 -6.93 3.58
N GLU A 162 -18.32 -6.48 4.83
CA GLU A 162 -18.63 -7.33 6.00
C GLU A 162 -20.14 -7.46 6.28
N GLU A 163 -21.00 -6.94 5.40
CA GLU A 163 -22.47 -6.90 5.57
C GLU A 163 -22.94 -6.10 6.80
N LYS A 164 -22.08 -5.25 7.36
CA LYS A 164 -22.37 -4.33 8.47
C LYS A 164 -22.93 -3.01 7.94
N TYR A 165 -24.11 -3.08 7.32
CA TYR A 165 -24.67 -1.95 6.57
C TYR A 165 -24.99 -0.72 7.42
N SER A 166 -25.31 -0.91 8.71
CA SER A 166 -25.57 0.21 9.63
C SER A 166 -24.31 1.02 9.91
N GLU A 167 -23.19 0.34 10.12
CA GLU A 167 -21.86 0.92 10.31
C GLU A 167 -21.36 1.57 9.03
N ALA A 168 -21.56 0.90 7.88
CA ALA A 168 -21.25 1.47 6.57
C ALA A 168 -21.99 2.78 6.34
N LEU A 169 -23.29 2.86 6.69
CA LEU A 169 -24.10 4.07 6.57
C LEU A 169 -23.63 5.17 7.53
N LYS A 170 -23.21 4.83 8.76
CA LYS A 170 -22.63 5.82 9.68
C LYS A 170 -21.36 6.41 9.10
N SER A 171 -20.44 5.57 8.64
CA SER A 171 -19.14 6.00 8.14
C SER A 171 -19.25 6.80 6.83
N ILE A 172 -20.13 6.42 5.89
CA ILE A 172 -20.34 7.20 4.65
C ILE A 172 -20.93 8.59 4.92
N ASN A 173 -21.75 8.71 5.98
CA ASN A 173 -22.28 10.00 6.39
C ASN A 173 -21.19 10.89 6.98
N GLU A 174 -20.18 10.34 7.68
CA GLU A 174 -19.01 11.11 8.12
C GLU A 174 -18.19 11.62 6.91
N THR A 175 -17.97 10.81 5.88
CA THR A 175 -17.37 11.27 4.60
C THR A 175 -18.13 12.47 4.03
N LEU A 176 -19.46 12.38 3.94
CA LEU A 176 -20.30 13.42 3.35
C LEU A 176 -20.45 14.66 4.25
N LYS A 177 -20.16 14.58 5.56
CA LYS A 177 -20.07 15.78 6.42
C LYS A 177 -18.89 16.66 6.01
N SER A 178 -17.73 16.06 5.76
CA SER A 178 -16.50 16.77 5.35
C SER A 178 -16.51 17.12 3.85
N ALA A 179 -17.03 16.23 3.00
CA ALA A 179 -17.01 16.36 1.55
C ALA A 179 -18.42 16.11 0.96
N LYS A 180 -19.32 17.08 1.15
CA LYS A 180 -20.75 16.98 0.83
C LYS A 180 -21.05 16.56 -0.61
N ASP A 181 -20.27 17.05 -1.56
CA ASP A 181 -20.49 16.81 -3.00
C ASP A 181 -19.57 15.71 -3.55
N TYR A 182 -18.96 14.88 -2.68
CA TYR A 182 -18.10 13.79 -3.13
C TYR A 182 -18.93 12.70 -3.82
N TYR A 183 -18.96 12.75 -5.15
CA TYR A 183 -19.82 11.93 -5.99
C TYR A 183 -19.73 10.41 -5.70
N PRO A 184 -18.53 9.80 -5.56
CA PRO A 184 -18.42 8.39 -5.18
C PRO A 184 -19.13 8.05 -3.87
N ALA A 185 -19.07 8.93 -2.86
CA ALA A 185 -19.73 8.69 -1.58
C ALA A 185 -21.26 8.83 -1.68
N LEU A 186 -21.76 9.78 -2.48
CA LEU A 186 -23.20 9.93 -2.73
C LEU A 186 -23.79 8.69 -3.40
N GLU A 187 -23.12 8.15 -4.43
CA GLU A 187 -23.56 6.93 -5.11
C GLU A 187 -23.45 5.70 -4.20
N PHE A 188 -22.35 5.59 -3.44
CA PHE A 188 -22.17 4.47 -2.54
C PHE A 188 -23.19 4.46 -1.39
N LYS A 189 -23.57 5.63 -0.87
CA LYS A 189 -24.65 5.76 0.13
C LYS A 189 -25.97 5.17 -0.37
N LYS A 190 -26.37 5.45 -1.62
CA LYS A 190 -27.59 4.87 -2.23
C LYS A 190 -27.52 3.35 -2.29
N ILE A 191 -26.33 2.79 -2.53
CA ILE A 191 -26.12 1.33 -2.56
C ILE A 191 -26.30 0.74 -1.15
N ILE A 192 -25.75 1.38 -0.11
CA ILE A 192 -25.91 0.97 1.29
C ILE A 192 -27.39 1.01 1.70
N GLU A 193 -28.09 2.10 1.39
CA GLU A 193 -29.50 2.29 1.76
C GLU A 193 -30.41 1.19 1.17
N LYS A 194 -30.17 0.77 -0.08
CA LYS A 194 -30.89 -0.35 -0.72
C LYS A 194 -30.65 -1.72 -0.08
N ARG A 195 -29.65 -1.87 0.80
CA ARG A 195 -29.39 -3.10 1.55
C ARG A 195 -30.03 -3.09 2.94
N LEU A 196 -30.38 -1.91 3.44
CA LEU A 196 -31.03 -1.71 4.74
C LEU A 196 -32.56 -1.79 4.67
N TYR A 197 -33.14 -1.48 3.51
CA TYR A 197 -34.57 -1.47 3.23
C TYR A 197 -34.90 -2.44 2.09
#